data_AF-A0A1A3DSA8-F1
#
_entry.id   AF-A0A1A3DSA8-F1
#
_cell.length_a   1.000
_cell.length_b   1.000
_cell.length_c   1.000
_cell.angle_alpha   90.00
_cell.angle_beta   90.00
_cell.angle_gamma   90.00
#
_symmetry.space_group_name_H-M   'P 1'
#
loop_
_entity.id
_entity.type
_entity.pdbx_description
1 polymer ?
#
loop_
_entity_poly.entity_id
_entity_poly.type
_entity_poly.pdbx_seq_one_letter_code
_entity_poly.pdbx_strand_id
1 'polypeptide(L)'
;MVVHLARYRRDDDIGWGLVAGDGLAPLEGSYRSTADLISGASSDWQSAAERTATVALNDVTVLSPVTTPCRVMCLGANYRQHAIESGMDPDRRAFNVFFDKTDASVTGPDMPVVRPAHVQLLDYEIELAL
;
A
#
# COMPACT_ATOMS: atom_id res chain seq x y z
N MET A 1 8.24 2.59 -18.07
CA MET A 1 6.76 2.62 -18.10
C MET A 1 6.30 2.64 -16.65
N VAL A 2 5.33 3.51 -16.31
CA VAL A 2 4.69 3.50 -14.99
C VAL A 2 3.53 2.52 -15.06
N VAL A 3 3.39 1.67 -14.04
CA VAL A 3 2.31 0.69 -13.92
C VAL A 3 1.61 0.84 -12.58
N HIS A 4 0.30 0.68 -12.56
CA HIS A 4 -0.50 0.73 -11.33
C HIS A 4 -1.02 -0.67 -11.03
N LEU A 5 -0.55 -1.28 -9.94
CA LEU A 5 -0.93 -2.63 -9.56
C LEU A 5 -1.92 -2.59 -8.40
N ALA A 6 -2.94 -3.44 -8.46
CA ALA A 6 -3.84 -3.69 -7.35
C ALA A 6 -3.79 -5.17 -6.99
N ARG A 7 -3.72 -5.44 -5.69
CA ARG A 7 -4.12 -6.73 -5.13
C ARG A 7 -5.62 -6.66 -4.91
N TYR A 8 -6.37 -7.66 -5.36
CA TYR A 8 -7.82 -7.66 -5.24
C TYR A 8 -8.34 -9.05 -4.89
N ARG A 9 -9.54 -9.07 -4.32
CA ARG A 9 -10.36 -10.27 -4.16
C ARG A 9 -11.56 -10.18 -5.08
N ARG A 10 -11.80 -11.24 -5.84
CA ARG A 10 -13.02 -11.45 -6.62
C ARG A 10 -13.58 -12.81 -6.20
N ASP A 11 -14.80 -12.83 -5.68
CA ASP A 11 -15.37 -14.01 -5.03
C ASP A 11 -14.42 -14.52 -3.91
N ASP A 12 -13.96 -15.78 -3.99
CA ASP A 12 -13.01 -16.37 -3.03
C ASP A 12 -11.54 -16.28 -3.50
N ASP A 13 -11.30 -15.81 -4.72
CA ASP A 13 -9.97 -15.77 -5.31
C ASP A 13 -9.27 -14.43 -5.06
N ILE A 14 -8.01 -14.51 -4.64
CA ILE A 14 -7.12 -13.35 -4.48
C ILE A 14 -6.10 -13.35 -5.61
N GLY A 15 -6.02 -12.23 -6.31
CA GLY A 15 -5.10 -12.04 -7.42
C GLY A 15 -4.47 -10.66 -7.44
N TRP A 16 -3.69 -10.44 -8.50
CA TRP A 16 -3.07 -9.16 -8.83
C TRP A 16 -3.52 -8.74 -10.22
N GLY A 17 -3.61 -7.44 -10.46
CA GLY A 17 -3.95 -6.91 -11.77
C GLY A 17 -3.45 -5.50 -11.96
N LEU A 18 -3.31 -5.10 -13.22
CA LEU A 18 -3.06 -3.72 -13.57
C LEU A 18 -4.34 -2.91 -13.57
N VAL A 19 -4.31 -1.76 -12.91
CA VAL A 19 -5.39 -0.78 -12.93
C VAL A 19 -5.28 0.09 -14.18
N ALA A 20 -6.35 0.11 -14.97
CA ALA A 20 -6.48 0.96 -16.16
C ALA A 20 -7.89 1.58 -16.19
N GLY A 21 -7.99 2.87 -15.86
CA GLY A 21 -9.28 3.55 -15.72
C GLY A 21 -10.09 2.98 -14.55
N ASP A 22 -11.32 2.55 -14.84
CA ASP A 22 -12.23 1.89 -13.90
C ASP A 22 -12.13 0.35 -13.94
N GLY A 23 -11.15 -0.18 -14.66
CA GLY A 23 -10.96 -1.62 -14.86
C GLY A 23 -9.61 -2.15 -14.37
N LEU A 24 -9.55 -3.47 -14.26
CA LEU A 24 -8.39 -4.29 -13.97
C LEU A 24 -8.09 -5.24 -15.14
N ALA A 25 -6.83 -5.32 -15.52
CA ALA A 25 -6.27 -6.40 -16.35
C ALA A 25 -5.57 -7.41 -15.41
N PRO A 26 -6.16 -8.59 -15.16
CA PRO A 26 -5.58 -9.59 -14.26
C PRO A 26 -4.21 -10.05 -14.73
N LEU A 27 -3.27 -10.24 -13.81
CA LEU A 27 -2.01 -10.94 -14.05
C LEU A 27 -2.29 -12.45 -14.20
N GLU A 28 -1.55 -13.13 -15.06
CA GLU A 28 -1.74 -14.57 -15.31
C GLU A 28 -0.99 -15.46 -14.31
N GLY A 29 0.11 -14.94 -13.77
CA GLY A 29 0.94 -15.59 -12.77
C GLY A 29 0.30 -15.60 -11.39
N SER A 30 0.69 -16.59 -10.59
CA SER A 30 0.31 -16.68 -9.18
C SER A 30 1.40 -16.09 -8.29
N TYR A 31 1.11 -14.96 -7.66
CA TYR A 31 2.03 -14.25 -6.76
C TYR A 31 1.43 -14.21 -5.35
N ARG A 32 1.99 -14.96 -4.42
CA ARG A 32 1.41 -15.12 -3.07
C ARG A 32 1.72 -13.94 -2.15
N SER A 33 2.81 -13.22 -2.43
CA SER A 33 3.28 -12.09 -1.65
C SER A 33 3.63 -10.90 -2.54
N THR A 34 3.70 -9.70 -1.95
CA THR A 34 4.23 -8.51 -2.62
C THR A 34 5.68 -8.73 -3.06
N ALA A 35 6.47 -9.49 -2.31
CA ALA A 35 7.85 -9.82 -2.67
C ALA A 35 7.91 -10.74 -3.90
N ASP A 36 7.03 -11.75 -3.98
CA ASP A 36 6.90 -12.65 -5.12
C ASP A 36 6.54 -11.84 -6.38
N LEU A 37 5.59 -10.91 -6.25
CA LEU A 37 5.16 -10.01 -7.31
C LEU A 37 6.32 -9.16 -7.82
N ILE A 38 6.98 -8.40 -6.92
CA ILE A 38 8.07 -7.49 -7.29
C ILE A 38 9.24 -8.24 -7.94
N SER A 39 9.54 -9.45 -7.46
CA SER A 39 10.69 -10.24 -7.92
C SER A 39 10.42 -10.99 -9.23
N GLY A 40 9.17 -11.33 -9.53
CA GLY A 40 8.83 -12.30 -10.58
C GLY A 40 7.77 -11.87 -11.60
N ALA A 41 7.06 -10.77 -11.39
CA ALA A 41 5.90 -10.41 -12.22
C ALA A 41 6.20 -9.39 -13.32
N SER A 42 7.47 -9.05 -13.56
CA SER A 42 7.83 -7.98 -14.49
C SER A 42 7.36 -8.20 -15.92
N SER A 43 7.55 -9.41 -16.45
CA SER A 43 7.04 -9.79 -17.76
C SER A 43 5.52 -9.88 -17.80
N ASP A 44 4.89 -10.32 -16.70
CA ASP A 44 3.44 -10.51 -16.62
C ASP A 44 2.71 -9.17 -16.62
N TRP A 45 3.12 -8.22 -15.76
CA TRP A 45 2.52 -6.88 -15.80
C TRP A 45 2.86 -6.12 -17.09
N GLN A 46 4.00 -6.38 -17.74
CA GLN A 46 4.29 -5.81 -19.08
C GLN A 46 3.31 -6.34 -20.12
N SER A 47 3.04 -7.65 -20.13
CA SER A 47 2.04 -8.26 -21.01
C SER A 47 0.63 -7.76 -20.67
N ALA A 48 0.29 -7.64 -19.40
CA ALA A 48 -1.00 -7.12 -18.94
C ALA A 48 -1.23 -5.67 -19.40
N ALA A 49 -0.19 -4.86 -19.52
CA ALA A 49 -0.30 -3.46 -19.95
C ALA A 49 -0.73 -3.33 -21.42
N GLU A 50 -0.57 -4.39 -22.22
CA GLU A 50 -0.99 -4.46 -23.63
C GLU A 50 -2.41 -5.03 -23.78
N ARG A 51 -3.01 -5.55 -22.70
CA ARG A 51 -4.35 -6.15 -22.70
C ARG A 51 -5.42 -5.14 -22.29
N THR A 52 -6.64 -5.35 -22.79
CA THR A 52 -7.81 -4.62 -22.31
C THR A 52 -8.18 -5.10 -20.90
N ALA A 53 -8.53 -4.16 -20.01
CA ALA A 53 -9.07 -4.50 -18.70
C ALA A 53 -10.38 -5.29 -18.85
N THR A 54 -10.51 -6.40 -18.12
CA THR A 54 -11.64 -7.34 -18.22
C THR A 54 -12.47 -7.45 -16.95
N VAL A 55 -11.99 -6.86 -15.85
CA VAL A 55 -12.65 -6.89 -14.54
C VAL A 55 -12.93 -5.45 -14.12
N ALA A 56 -14.18 -5.09 -13.82
CA ALA A 56 -14.48 -3.76 -13.30
C ALA A 56 -13.97 -3.63 -11.85
N LEU A 57 -13.39 -2.47 -11.49
CA LEU A 57 -12.91 -2.23 -10.13
C LEU A 57 -14.03 -2.32 -9.09
N ASN A 58 -15.25 -1.94 -9.46
CA ASN A 58 -16.41 -2.00 -8.57
C ASN A 58 -16.91 -3.44 -8.34
N ASP A 59 -16.45 -4.42 -9.12
CA ASP A 59 -16.82 -5.84 -8.97
C ASP A 59 -15.84 -6.60 -8.06
N VAL A 60 -14.84 -5.93 -7.49
CA VAL A 60 -13.81 -6.55 -6.64
C VAL A 60 -13.63 -5.80 -5.34
N THR A 61 -13.09 -6.50 -4.33
CA THR A 61 -12.57 -5.85 -3.13
C THR A 61 -11.08 -5.58 -3.31
N VAL A 62 -10.66 -4.32 -3.34
CA VAL A 62 -9.24 -3.97 -3.36
C VAL A 62 -8.63 -4.28 -1.97
N LEU A 63 -7.50 -4.97 -1.96
CA LEU A 63 -6.77 -5.36 -0.76
C LEU A 63 -5.52 -4.49 -0.60
N SER A 64 -4.90 -4.55 0.58
CA SER A 64 -3.57 -3.95 0.76
C SER A 64 -2.60 -4.50 -0.30
N PRO A 65 -1.87 -3.63 -1.04
CA PRO A 65 -0.83 -4.07 -1.96
C PRO A 65 0.41 -4.59 -1.22
N VAL A 66 0.51 -4.39 0.10
CA VAL A 66 1.55 -4.95 0.95
C VAL A 66 0.98 -6.17 1.69
N THR A 67 1.51 -7.35 1.40
CA THR A 67 1.15 -8.59 2.08
C THR A 67 1.88 -8.74 3.42
N THR A 68 1.21 -9.32 4.40
CA THR A 68 1.77 -9.70 5.71
C THR A 68 2.11 -11.20 5.74
N PRO A 69 3.10 -11.66 6.52
CA PRO A 69 3.92 -10.86 7.45
C PRO A 69 4.95 -9.99 6.74
N CYS A 70 5.22 -8.81 7.28
CA CYS A 70 6.19 -7.86 6.73
C CYS A 70 6.81 -6.99 7.83
N ARG A 71 7.74 -6.11 7.45
CA ARG A 71 8.27 -5.07 8.34
C ARG A 71 7.85 -3.72 7.81
N VAL A 72 7.08 -2.96 8.59
CA VAL A 72 6.70 -1.58 8.27
C VAL A 72 7.66 -0.65 9.01
N MET A 73 8.54 0.02 8.26
CA MET A 73 9.51 0.98 8.81
C MET A 73 9.09 2.40 8.46
N CYS A 74 8.79 3.20 9.48
CA CYS A 74 8.35 4.58 9.34
C CYS A 74 9.51 5.56 9.56
N LEU A 75 9.43 6.73 8.94
CA LEU A 75 10.38 7.83 9.10
C LEU A 75 9.66 9.04 9.68
N GLY A 76 9.93 9.35 10.94
CA GLY A 76 9.27 10.43 11.65
C GLY A 76 9.78 11.82 11.26
N ALA A 77 8.86 12.80 11.24
CA ALA A 77 9.14 14.23 11.05
C ALA A 77 9.95 14.56 9.77
N ASN A 78 9.64 13.89 8.65
CA ASN A 78 10.38 14.07 7.38
C ASN A 78 9.89 15.23 6.50
N TYR A 79 8.85 15.94 6.93
CA TYR A 79 8.40 17.18 6.30
C TYR A 79 8.80 18.35 7.19
N ARG A 80 9.55 19.32 6.64
CA ARG A 80 10.09 20.45 7.41
C ARG A 80 9.00 21.19 8.19
N GLN A 81 7.86 21.44 7.54
CA GLN A 81 6.72 22.11 8.15
C GLN A 81 6.10 21.30 9.30
N HIS A 82 5.89 20.01 9.08
CA HIS A 82 5.38 19.10 10.12
C HIS A 82 6.33 19.01 11.33
N ALA A 83 7.65 19.05 11.13
CA ALA A 83 8.62 19.10 12.22
C ALA A 83 8.45 20.37 13.08
N ILE A 84 8.27 21.54 12.45
CA ILE A 84 8.04 22.82 13.14
C ILE A 84 6.72 22.79 13.93
N GLU A 85 5.64 22.31 13.32
CA GLU A 85 4.33 22.17 13.94
C GLU A 85 4.35 21.20 15.14
N SER A 86 5.22 20.20 15.08
CA SER A 86 5.48 19.26 16.17
C SER A 86 6.42 19.83 17.26
N GLY A 87 6.80 21.11 17.16
CA GLY A 87 7.68 21.77 18.11
C GLY A 87 9.16 21.41 17.98
N MET A 88 9.58 20.82 16.85
CA MET A 88 10.98 20.48 16.56
C MET A 88 11.67 21.60 15.79
N ASP A 89 12.98 21.75 16.01
CA ASP A 89 13.85 22.55 15.13
C ASP A 89 14.45 21.64 14.04
N PRO A 90 13.95 21.70 12.79
CA PRO A 90 14.41 20.82 11.72
C PRO A 90 15.89 21.04 11.37
N ASP A 91 16.42 22.25 11.60
CA ASP A 91 17.79 22.61 11.22
C ASP A 91 18.82 22.13 12.26
N ARG A 92 18.37 21.73 13.45
CA ARG A 92 19.21 21.15 14.52
C ARG A 92 19.25 19.62 14.51
N ARG A 93 18.55 18.98 13.58
CA ARG A 93 18.38 17.53 13.57
C ARG A 93 19.60 16.85 12.93
N ALA A 94 20.36 16.12 13.75
CA ALA A 94 21.60 15.46 13.30
C ALA A 94 21.38 14.05 12.69
N PHE A 95 20.19 13.47 12.85
CA PHE A 95 19.88 12.11 12.38
C PHE A 95 18.39 11.93 12.05
N ASN A 96 18.10 10.84 11.35
CA ASN A 96 16.73 10.44 11.01
C ASN A 96 16.11 9.59 12.12
N VAL A 97 14.85 9.87 12.48
CA VAL A 97 14.10 9.06 13.45
C VAL A 97 13.34 7.97 12.68
N PHE A 98 13.78 6.73 12.85
CA PHE A 98 13.06 5.56 12.37
C PHE A 98 12.37 4.85 13.52
N PHE A 99 11.19 4.31 13.26
CA PHE A 99 10.44 3.47 14.18
C PHE A 99 9.64 2.43 13.40
N ASP A 100 9.18 1.40 14.08
CA ASP A 100 8.39 0.31 13.49
C ASP A 100 6.90 0.47 13.75
N LYS A 101 6.10 0.00 12.78
CA LYS A 101 4.71 -0.40 13.00
C LYS A 101 4.63 -1.91 12.84
N THR A 102 3.85 -2.58 13.68
CA THR A 102 3.55 -4.00 13.49
C THR A 102 2.83 -4.19 12.15
N ASP A 103 3.14 -5.26 11.44
CA ASP A 103 2.41 -5.69 10.24
C ASP A 103 0.91 -5.93 10.50
N ALA A 104 0.51 -6.19 11.74
CA ALA A 104 -0.89 -6.23 12.14
C ALA A 104 -1.64 -4.88 11.95
N SER A 105 -0.92 -3.77 11.73
CA SER A 105 -1.53 -2.48 11.39
C SER A 105 -1.84 -2.33 9.89
N VAL A 106 -1.41 -3.25 9.04
CA VAL A 106 -1.65 -3.19 7.58
C VAL A 106 -3.10 -3.58 7.31
N THR A 107 -3.83 -2.71 6.61
CA THR A 107 -5.23 -2.93 6.24
C THR A 107 -5.48 -2.52 4.79
N GLY A 108 -6.63 -2.91 4.24
CA GLY A 108 -7.03 -2.53 2.88
C GLY A 108 -7.34 -1.03 2.76
N PRO A 109 -7.30 -0.46 1.54
CA PRO A 109 -7.45 0.98 1.31
C PRO A 109 -8.80 1.53 1.81
N ASP A 110 -9.87 0.75 1.70
CA ASP A 110 -11.23 1.14 2.11
C ASP A 110 -11.70 0.45 3.40
N MET A 111 -10.76 -0.14 4.14
CA MET A 111 -11.08 -0.85 5.38
C MET A 111 -11.19 0.12 6.57
N PRO A 112 -12.10 -0.14 7.52
CA PRO A 112 -12.30 0.75 8.66
C PRO A 112 -11.08 0.76 9.60
N VAL A 113 -10.70 1.95 10.07
CA VAL A 113 -9.79 2.12 11.19
C VAL A 113 -10.59 2.07 12.49
N VAL A 114 -10.49 0.96 13.22
CA VAL A 114 -11.25 0.76 14.47
C VAL A 114 -10.49 1.38 15.64
N ARG A 115 -11.01 2.48 16.18
CA ARG A 115 -10.48 3.10 17.40
C ARG A 115 -10.84 2.27 18.65
N PRO A 116 -9.88 1.77 19.44
CA PRO A 116 -10.16 1.16 20.73
C PRO A 116 -10.85 2.14 21.69
N ALA A 117 -11.80 1.66 22.50
CA ALA A 117 -12.65 2.52 23.33
C ALA A 117 -11.88 3.44 24.32
N HIS A 118 -10.70 3.02 24.77
CA HIS A 118 -9.87 3.79 25.70
C HIS A 118 -8.99 4.86 25.02
N VAL A 119 -8.84 4.84 23.69
CA VAL A 119 -8.00 5.79 22.95
C VAL A 119 -8.74 7.11 22.80
N GLN A 120 -8.21 8.21 23.33
CA GLN A 120 -8.88 9.52 23.28
C GLN A 120 -8.42 10.39 22.11
N LEU A 121 -7.18 10.21 21.65
CA LEU A 121 -6.53 11.02 20.62
C LEU A 121 -6.12 10.12 19.45
N LEU A 122 -7.10 9.65 18.68
CA LEU A 122 -6.81 9.00 17.41
C LEU A 122 -6.53 10.08 16.36
N ASP A 123 -5.38 10.00 15.71
CA ASP A 123 -4.92 10.96 14.71
C ASP A 123 -4.52 10.26 13.41
N TYR A 124 -4.37 11.03 12.35
CA TYR A 124 -3.99 10.54 11.02
C TYR A 124 -2.66 11.14 10.55
N GLU A 125 -1.88 10.34 9.83
CA GLU A 125 -0.71 10.79 9.09
C GLU A 125 -0.82 10.29 7.65
N ILE A 126 -0.69 11.20 6.69
CA ILE A 126 -0.65 10.86 5.27
C ILE A 126 0.82 10.80 4.88
N GLU A 127 1.28 9.60 4.51
CA GLU A 127 2.67 9.33 4.17
C GLU A 127 2.82 8.72 2.77
N LEU A 128 3.98 8.94 2.16
CA LEU A 128 4.39 8.21 0.97
C LEU A 128 5.10 6.91 1.40
N ALA A 129 4.60 5.77 0.94
CA ALA A 129 5.25 4.47 1.10
C ALA A 129 6.14 4.14 -0.11
N LEU A 130 7.24 3.42 0.12
CA LEU A 130 8.23 2.98 -0.87
C LEU A 130 8.42 1.46 -0.83
#